data_AF-A0A327VZV5-F1
#
_entry.id   AF-A0A327VZV5-F1
#
_cell.length_a   1.000
_cell.length_b   1.000
_cell.length_c   1.000
_cell.angle_alpha   90.00
_cell.angle_beta   90.00
_cell.angle_gamma   90.00
#
_symmetry.space_group_name_H-M   'P 1'
#
loop_
_entity.id
_entity.type
_entity.pdbx_description
1 polymer ?
#
loop_
_entity_poly.entity_id
_entity_poly.type
_entity_poly.pdbx_seq_one_letter_code
_entity_poly.pdbx_strand_id
1 'polypeptide(L)'
;MKINSIYHKTVHSEQDISAAGIANSNELVFLLKTGQVCRYDFRNERWLSSFTIQDYFSYTDGGFDPAATSAVYTLDEITVVVNDFKTHGYIHYPGNYSALHLHREDYHANITSFPIALFRNPEGIPHIIYSKAWNHLQIMNLDTRQLLTAAKSLITEDAEEKHLEFYKTHEDNNKLPWPRPYDYFFGALSVSPNGKYFLSNGWVWGSFGCYNVYDIEDFIQNSRIKEIHVAVMDHSYRAMCWVDDQTVAITCHCFTEESEKDEEDKIAYEKDYYEIQLFEMAGNEAKLSKRIGVHGINIVAAEMRYNNHLGAFVVYSAELGVVIISTSGHVLLQDKSIQIDHYDVATGLMLKTNGKEVQVFQLG
;
A
#
# COMPACT_ATOMS: atom_id res chain seq x y z
N MET A 1 23.13 -14.72 -7.47
CA MET A 1 22.02 -14.32 -6.58
C MET A 1 21.17 -15.55 -6.34
N LYS A 2 20.87 -15.88 -5.09
CA LYS A 2 20.01 -17.01 -4.72
C LYS A 2 19.08 -16.62 -3.56
N ILE A 3 17.90 -17.21 -3.52
CA ILE A 3 16.99 -17.08 -2.37
C ILE A 3 17.27 -18.26 -1.44
N ASN A 4 17.62 -17.97 -0.19
CA ASN A 4 17.88 -18.99 0.82
C ASN A 4 16.73 -19.00 1.82
N SER A 5 16.15 -20.18 2.10
CA SER A 5 15.33 -20.36 3.28
C SER A 5 16.24 -20.31 4.52
N ILE A 6 16.01 -19.32 5.38
CA ILE A 6 16.77 -19.13 6.62
C ILE A 6 16.01 -19.65 7.84
N TYR A 7 14.70 -19.90 7.68
CA TYR A 7 13.83 -20.44 8.70
C TYR A 7 12.66 -21.18 8.06
N HIS A 8 12.31 -22.35 8.61
CA HIS A 8 11.13 -23.10 8.23
C HIS A 8 10.65 -23.91 9.43
N LYS A 9 9.44 -23.62 9.93
CA LYS A 9 8.84 -24.36 11.04
C LYS A 9 7.32 -24.33 11.01
N THR A 10 6.69 -25.35 11.58
CA THR A 10 5.28 -25.31 11.97
C THR A 10 5.17 -24.68 13.35
N VAL A 11 4.49 -23.54 13.47
CA VAL A 11 4.31 -22.88 14.77
C VAL A 11 3.31 -23.65 15.63
N HIS A 12 3.57 -23.71 16.94
CA HIS A 12 2.69 -24.34 17.91
C HIS A 12 1.56 -23.39 18.30
N SER A 13 0.60 -23.19 17.40
CA SER A 13 -0.63 -22.42 17.64
C SER A 13 -1.86 -23.34 17.65
N GLU A 14 -2.92 -22.92 18.36
CA GLU A 14 -4.19 -23.66 18.37
C GLU A 14 -4.89 -23.57 16.99
N GLN A 15 -4.77 -22.44 16.30
CA GLN A 15 -5.40 -22.16 15.00
C GLN A 15 -4.39 -21.77 13.92
N ASP A 16 -4.84 -21.79 12.67
CA ASP A 16 -4.07 -21.35 11.51
C ASP A 16 -3.77 -19.85 11.56
N ILE A 17 -2.68 -19.47 10.89
CA ILE A 17 -2.32 -18.09 10.58
C ILE A 17 -3.28 -17.59 9.49
N SER A 18 -3.90 -16.45 9.74
CA SER A 18 -4.78 -15.74 8.79
C SER A 18 -4.01 -14.69 8.00
N ALA A 19 -3.14 -13.94 8.69
CA ALA A 19 -2.24 -12.97 8.08
C ALA A 19 -0.94 -12.85 8.89
N ALA A 20 0.13 -12.39 8.24
CA ALA A 20 1.40 -12.21 8.89
C ALA A 20 2.19 -11.02 8.33
N GLY A 21 3.04 -10.44 9.17
CA GLY A 21 3.94 -9.36 8.81
C GLY A 21 5.32 -9.55 9.43
N ILE A 22 6.32 -8.87 8.89
CA ILE A 22 7.68 -8.83 9.44
C ILE A 22 7.77 -7.58 10.34
N ALA A 23 8.13 -7.74 11.62
CA ALA A 23 8.32 -6.60 12.51
C ALA A 23 9.76 -6.08 12.49
N ASN A 24 10.72 -7.01 12.43
CA ASN A 24 12.14 -6.72 12.31
C ASN A 24 12.88 -7.99 11.85
N SER A 25 14.22 -7.91 11.76
CA SER A 25 15.09 -9.00 11.27
C SER A 25 15.02 -10.34 12.03
N ASN A 26 14.36 -10.37 13.18
CA ASN A 26 14.24 -11.55 14.05
C ASN A 26 12.79 -11.87 14.44
N GLU A 27 11.83 -11.00 14.13
CA GLU A 27 10.48 -11.08 14.69
C GLU A 27 9.40 -10.94 13.62
N LEU A 28 8.43 -11.84 13.69
CA LEU A 28 7.22 -11.84 12.89
C LEU A 28 6.01 -11.47 13.75
N VAL A 29 4.97 -10.97 13.12
CA VAL A 29 3.66 -10.77 13.73
C VAL A 29 2.66 -11.67 13.02
N PHE A 30 1.86 -12.40 13.79
CA PHE A 30 0.81 -13.27 13.28
C PHE A 30 -0.55 -12.81 13.76
N LEU A 31 -1.51 -12.74 12.84
CA LEU A 31 -2.93 -12.78 13.13
C LEU A 31 -3.41 -14.22 12.96
N LEU A 32 -3.93 -14.82 14.02
CA LEU A 32 -4.52 -16.17 13.98
C LEU A 32 -6.01 -16.11 13.65
N LYS A 33 -6.59 -17.19 13.12
CA LYS A 33 -8.04 -17.32 12.89
C LYS A 33 -8.92 -17.18 14.15
N THR A 34 -8.33 -17.26 15.35
CA THR A 34 -9.01 -16.92 16.61
C THR A 34 -9.21 -15.41 16.81
N GLY A 35 -8.58 -14.56 16.01
CA GLY A 35 -8.44 -13.13 16.28
C GLY A 35 -7.28 -12.80 17.24
N GLN A 36 -6.52 -13.79 17.72
CA GLN A 36 -5.34 -13.53 18.54
C GLN A 36 -4.19 -12.99 17.67
N VAL A 37 -3.55 -11.93 18.13
CA VAL A 37 -2.36 -11.36 17.51
C VAL A 37 -1.14 -11.64 18.38
N CYS A 38 -0.11 -12.23 17.78
CA CYS A 38 1.09 -12.68 18.47
C CYS A 38 2.35 -12.15 17.78
N ARG A 39 3.38 -11.89 18.58
CA ARG A 39 4.73 -11.65 18.09
C ARG A 39 5.56 -12.92 18.28
N TYR A 40 6.33 -13.27 17.25
CA TYR A 40 7.13 -14.49 17.22
C TYR A 40 8.57 -14.18 16.84
N ASP A 41 9.47 -14.31 17.81
CA ASP A 41 10.91 -14.28 17.56
C ASP A 41 11.31 -15.64 16.97
N PHE A 42 11.49 -15.68 15.65
CA PHE A 42 11.75 -16.94 14.94
C PHE A 42 13.20 -17.41 15.08
N ARG A 43 14.10 -16.60 15.64
CA ARG A 43 15.49 -17.01 15.89
C ARG A 43 15.64 -17.69 17.25
N ASN A 44 14.97 -17.16 18.26
CA ASN A 44 14.98 -17.70 19.61
C ASN A 44 13.75 -18.59 19.91
N GLU A 45 12.86 -18.73 18.93
CA GLU A 45 11.60 -19.47 19.01
C GLU A 45 10.69 -19.02 20.16
N ARG A 46 10.71 -17.71 20.46
CA ARG A 46 9.93 -17.13 21.56
C ARG A 46 8.60 -16.60 21.04
N TRP A 47 7.51 -17.13 21.61
CA TRP A 47 6.14 -16.70 21.35
C TRP A 47 5.66 -15.72 22.41
N LEU A 48 5.13 -14.57 21.99
CA LEU A 48 4.50 -13.58 22.86
C LEU A 48 3.10 -13.26 22.35
N SER A 49 2.09 -13.51 23.18
CA SER A 49 0.74 -13.01 22.91
C SER A 49 0.73 -11.49 23.08
N SER A 50 0.29 -10.76 22.07
CA SER A 50 0.26 -9.29 22.10
C SER A 50 -1.10 -8.79 22.54
N PHE A 51 -2.15 -9.09 21.76
CA PHE A 51 -3.53 -8.72 22.05
C PHE A 51 -4.50 -9.65 21.31
N THR A 52 -5.79 -9.53 21.61
CA THR A 52 -6.84 -10.23 20.88
C THR A 52 -7.75 -9.21 20.25
N ILE A 53 -8.11 -9.45 19.00
CA ILE A 53 -9.20 -8.79 18.29
C ILE A 53 -10.50 -9.37 18.82
N GLN A 54 -10.88 -8.98 20.03
CA GLN A 54 -12.17 -9.34 20.61
C GLN A 54 -13.00 -8.08 20.72
N ASP A 55 -14.04 -8.03 19.92
CA ASP A 55 -15.04 -6.99 20.05
C ASP A 55 -15.94 -7.30 21.23
N TYR A 56 -15.86 -6.45 22.26
CA TYR A 56 -16.82 -6.46 23.37
C TYR A 56 -18.20 -5.90 22.96
N PHE A 57 -18.28 -5.33 21.76
CA PHE A 57 -19.47 -4.71 21.20
C PHE A 57 -19.91 -5.46 19.93
N SER A 58 -21.22 -5.62 19.76
CA SER A 58 -21.77 -6.12 18.50
C SER A 58 -21.84 -4.97 17.48
N TYR A 59 -21.14 -5.09 16.36
CA TYR A 59 -21.30 -4.17 15.23
C TYR A 59 -22.38 -4.69 14.27
N THR A 60 -23.10 -3.77 13.63
CA THR A 60 -24.20 -4.11 12.71
C THR A 60 -23.71 -4.77 11.42
N ASP A 61 -22.45 -4.53 11.04
CA ASP A 61 -21.77 -5.11 9.88
C ASP A 61 -20.94 -6.36 10.24
N GLY A 62 -21.00 -6.83 11.48
CA GLY A 62 -20.33 -8.04 11.96
C GLY A 62 -18.95 -7.82 12.59
N GLY A 63 -18.40 -6.61 12.55
CA GLY A 63 -17.12 -6.32 13.21
C GLY A 63 -15.92 -6.86 12.43
N PHE A 64 -14.80 -7.06 13.14
CA PHE A 64 -13.62 -7.66 12.53
C PHE A 64 -13.80 -9.16 12.30
N ASP A 65 -13.52 -9.60 11.08
CA ASP A 65 -13.60 -10.99 10.67
C ASP A 65 -12.20 -11.61 10.55
N PRO A 66 -11.76 -12.45 11.51
CA PRO A 66 -10.44 -13.06 11.46
C PRO A 66 -10.25 -14.08 10.33
N ALA A 67 -11.33 -14.47 9.63
CA ALA A 67 -11.28 -15.34 8.46
C ALA A 67 -11.24 -14.57 7.13
N ALA A 68 -11.47 -13.25 7.15
CA ALA A 68 -11.36 -12.42 5.96
C ALA A 68 -9.89 -12.12 5.61
N THR A 69 -9.64 -11.79 4.33
CA THR A 69 -8.35 -11.27 3.88
C THR A 69 -7.93 -10.10 4.76
N SER A 70 -6.74 -10.20 5.34
CA SER A 70 -6.27 -9.24 6.33
C SER A 70 -4.81 -8.91 6.08
N ALA A 71 -4.42 -7.69 6.44
CA ALA A 71 -3.05 -7.22 6.37
C ALA A 71 -2.52 -6.91 7.77
N VAL A 72 -1.22 -7.13 7.96
CA VAL A 72 -0.49 -6.82 9.19
C VAL A 72 0.60 -5.83 8.86
N TYR A 73 0.54 -4.66 9.48
CA TYR A 73 1.54 -3.60 9.37
C TYR A 73 2.28 -3.44 10.69
N THR A 74 3.56 -3.10 10.61
CA THR A 74 4.44 -2.99 11.77
C THR A 74 5.25 -1.70 11.69
N LEU A 75 5.50 -1.11 12.85
CA LEU A 75 6.48 -0.03 13.03
C LEU A 75 7.08 -0.22 14.42
N ASP A 76 8.25 -0.84 14.48
CA ASP A 76 8.88 -1.26 15.73
C ASP A 76 7.93 -2.17 16.56
N GLU A 77 7.58 -1.77 17.79
CA GLU A 77 6.62 -2.45 18.66
C GLU A 77 5.15 -2.27 18.26
N ILE A 78 4.86 -1.31 17.38
CA ILE A 78 3.49 -1.01 16.95
C ILE A 78 3.04 -2.06 15.95
N THR A 79 1.81 -2.54 16.12
CA THR A 79 1.18 -3.52 15.23
C THR A 79 -0.19 -3.00 14.81
N VAL A 80 -0.45 -2.98 13.51
CA VAL A 80 -1.77 -2.70 12.96
C VAL A 80 -2.26 -3.92 12.20
N VAL A 81 -3.50 -4.32 12.48
CA VAL A 81 -4.18 -5.40 11.77
C VAL A 81 -5.47 -4.85 11.19
N VAL A 82 -5.73 -5.11 9.92
CA VAL A 82 -6.94 -4.64 9.22
C VAL A 82 -7.53 -5.76 8.41
N ASN A 83 -8.86 -5.78 8.27
CA ASN A 83 -9.50 -6.56 7.23
C ASN A 83 -9.47 -5.78 5.93
N ASP A 84 -8.67 -6.25 4.98
CA ASP A 84 -8.73 -5.73 3.62
C ASP A 84 -10.10 -6.01 3.03
N PHE A 85 -10.58 -5.08 2.20
CA PHE A 85 -11.90 -5.16 1.57
C PHE A 85 -13.09 -5.13 2.56
N LYS A 86 -12.85 -4.77 3.83
CA LYS A 86 -13.89 -4.57 4.87
C LYS A 86 -13.64 -3.28 5.66
N THR A 87 -14.32 -3.09 6.79
CA THR A 87 -14.44 -1.81 7.51
C THR A 87 -13.63 -1.73 8.82
N HIS A 88 -13.05 -2.84 9.32
CA HIS A 88 -12.46 -2.89 10.67
C HIS A 88 -10.94 -3.10 10.70
N GLY A 89 -10.31 -2.54 11.73
CA GLY A 89 -8.91 -2.78 12.07
C GLY A 89 -8.57 -2.41 13.51
N TYR A 90 -7.37 -2.77 13.98
CA TYR A 90 -6.89 -2.49 15.33
C TYR A 90 -5.43 -2.09 15.32
N ILE A 91 -5.08 -1.19 16.22
CA ILE A 91 -3.70 -0.83 16.54
C ILE A 91 -3.39 -1.33 17.93
N HIS A 92 -2.26 -2.01 18.07
CA HIS A 92 -1.63 -2.34 19.34
C HIS A 92 -0.33 -1.56 19.46
N TYR A 93 -0.21 -0.81 20.55
CA TYR A 93 1.01 -0.09 20.90
C TYR A 93 1.36 -0.40 22.36
N PRO A 94 2.25 -1.39 22.61
CA PRO A 94 2.70 -1.74 23.96
C PRO A 94 3.14 -0.51 24.76
N GLY A 95 2.68 -0.42 26.01
CA GLY A 95 2.95 0.74 26.88
C GLY A 95 1.96 1.90 26.73
N ASN A 96 1.27 2.02 25.59
CA ASN A 96 0.31 3.09 25.32
C ASN A 96 -1.14 2.59 25.28
N TYR A 97 -1.44 1.53 24.51
CA TYR A 97 -2.76 0.89 24.46
C TYR A 97 -2.73 -0.53 23.93
N SER A 98 -3.59 -1.37 24.53
CA SER A 98 -3.72 -2.79 24.18
C SER A 98 -4.40 -3.01 22.81
N ALA A 99 -5.47 -2.28 22.51
CA ALA A 99 -6.16 -2.35 21.23
C ALA A 99 -6.94 -1.05 21.01
N LEU A 100 -6.57 -0.28 19.98
CA LEU A 100 -7.31 0.88 19.51
C LEU A 100 -8.01 0.50 18.21
N HIS A 101 -9.33 0.57 18.20
CA HIS A 101 -10.15 0.22 17.04
C HIS A 101 -10.09 1.29 15.95
N LEU A 102 -9.91 0.83 14.71
CA LEU A 102 -10.04 1.59 13.48
C LEU A 102 -11.30 1.15 12.75
N HIS A 103 -12.07 2.12 12.28
CA HIS A 103 -13.25 1.90 11.48
C HIS A 103 -13.23 2.84 10.27
N ARG A 104 -13.42 2.27 9.08
CA ARG A 104 -13.76 3.02 7.86
C ARG A 104 -15.19 2.71 7.46
N GLU A 105 -15.87 3.66 6.84
CA GLU A 105 -17.19 3.43 6.26
C GLU A 105 -17.19 2.35 5.17
N ASP A 106 -18.36 1.82 4.84
CA ASP A 106 -18.55 0.64 3.97
C ASP A 106 -18.63 0.98 2.47
N TYR A 107 -18.82 2.25 2.13
CA TYR A 107 -19.02 2.68 0.75
C TYR A 107 -17.79 2.30 -0.09
N HIS A 108 -17.97 1.35 -1.03
CA HIS A 108 -16.92 0.72 -1.85
C HIS A 108 -15.68 0.19 -1.07
N ALA A 109 -15.85 -0.12 0.22
CA ALA A 109 -14.78 -0.73 1.00
C ALA A 109 -14.36 -2.09 0.43
N ASN A 110 -15.27 -2.80 -0.25
CA ASN A 110 -15.05 -4.14 -0.79
C ASN A 110 -14.17 -4.22 -2.06
N ILE A 111 -13.78 -3.08 -2.63
CA ILE A 111 -12.95 -3.03 -3.86
C ILE A 111 -11.59 -2.39 -3.63
N THR A 112 -11.27 -2.01 -2.39
CA THR A 112 -9.96 -1.48 -2.01
C THR A 112 -9.45 -2.14 -0.73
N SER A 113 -8.15 -2.46 -0.71
CA SER A 113 -7.44 -2.75 0.54
C SER A 113 -7.61 -1.60 1.53
N PHE A 114 -7.57 -1.88 2.82
CA PHE A 114 -7.72 -0.85 3.85
C PHE A 114 -6.51 0.10 3.76
N PRO A 115 -6.69 1.39 3.40
CA PRO A 115 -5.58 2.34 3.31
C PRO A 115 -4.91 2.52 4.68
N ILE A 116 -3.69 2.01 4.82
CA ILE A 116 -2.87 2.09 6.02
C ILE A 116 -1.43 2.42 5.62
N ALA A 117 -0.83 3.38 6.32
CA ALA A 117 0.59 3.66 6.28
C ALA A 117 1.09 4.03 7.68
N LEU A 118 2.30 3.59 8.03
CA LEU A 118 2.96 3.91 9.28
C LEU A 118 4.25 4.68 8.98
N PHE A 119 4.55 5.69 9.78
CA PHE A 119 5.79 6.44 9.66
C PHE A 119 6.20 7.08 10.98
N ARG A 120 7.46 7.52 11.07
CA ARG A 120 7.93 8.42 12.11
C ARG A 120 8.16 9.79 11.50
N ASN A 121 7.77 10.84 12.21
CA ASN A 121 8.11 12.20 11.82
C ASN A 121 9.60 12.50 12.12
N PRO A 122 10.14 13.68 11.78
CA PRO A 122 11.55 14.02 12.04
C PRO A 122 11.96 13.95 13.52
N GLU A 123 11.03 14.15 14.46
CA GLU A 123 11.25 14.00 15.90
C GLU A 123 11.21 12.54 16.38
N GLY A 124 10.97 11.58 15.49
CA GLY A 124 10.86 10.16 15.80
C GLY A 124 9.50 9.74 16.34
N ILE A 125 8.50 10.63 16.34
CA ILE A 125 7.16 10.34 16.86
C ILE A 125 6.39 9.45 15.87
N PRO A 126 5.80 8.33 16.32
CA PRO A 126 5.10 7.41 15.44
C PRO A 126 3.72 7.95 15.05
N HIS A 127 3.38 7.80 13.78
CA HIS A 127 2.12 8.24 13.18
C HIS A 127 1.52 7.13 12.32
N ILE A 128 0.20 7.17 12.19
CA ILE A 128 -0.55 6.34 11.24
C ILE A 128 -1.34 7.24 10.28
N ILE A 129 -1.35 6.84 9.01
CA ILE A 129 -2.29 7.32 7.99
C ILE A 129 -3.31 6.22 7.79
N TYR A 130 -4.60 6.52 7.93
CA TYR A 130 -5.67 5.54 7.75
C TYR A 130 -6.93 6.16 7.14
N SER A 131 -7.71 5.36 6.41
CA SER A 131 -9.02 5.82 5.91
C SER A 131 -10.08 5.83 7.01
N LYS A 132 -10.87 6.89 7.07
CA LYS A 132 -12.08 6.99 7.90
C LYS A 132 -13.37 6.81 7.08
N ALA A 133 -13.33 7.24 5.83
CA ALA A 133 -14.43 7.11 4.88
C ALA A 133 -13.82 7.04 3.46
N TRP A 134 -14.67 6.76 2.48
CA TRP A 134 -14.34 6.56 1.06
C TRP A 134 -13.19 7.44 0.51
N ASN A 135 -13.27 8.77 0.68
CA ASN A 135 -12.31 9.75 0.13
C ASN A 135 -11.54 10.49 1.24
N HIS A 136 -11.53 9.93 2.45
CA HIS A 136 -11.08 10.66 3.63
C HIS A 136 -10.02 9.87 4.38
N LEU A 137 -8.77 10.33 4.27
CA LEU A 137 -7.67 9.90 5.13
C LEU A 137 -7.54 10.75 6.37
N GLN A 138 -7.12 10.11 7.46
CA GLN A 138 -6.74 10.74 8.70
C GLN A 138 -5.29 10.42 9.05
N ILE A 139 -4.57 11.39 9.60
CA ILE A 139 -3.24 11.22 10.18
C ILE A 139 -3.35 11.40 11.69
N MET A 140 -2.92 10.39 12.44
CA MET A 140 -2.98 10.37 13.89
C MET A 140 -1.58 10.23 14.48
N ASN A 141 -1.25 11.09 15.45
CA ASN A 141 -0.11 10.89 16.33
C ASN A 141 -0.40 9.73 17.28
N LEU A 142 0.40 8.67 17.25
CA LEU A 142 0.11 7.43 17.99
C LEU A 142 0.45 7.51 19.48
N ASP A 143 1.31 8.46 19.90
CA ASP A 143 1.63 8.69 21.31
C ASP A 143 0.47 9.41 22.01
N THR A 144 -0.08 10.45 21.37
CA THR A 144 -1.11 11.31 21.97
C THR A 144 -2.54 10.97 21.53
N ARG A 145 -2.69 10.16 20.48
CA ARG A 145 -3.96 9.89 19.76
C ARG A 145 -4.61 11.15 19.17
N GLN A 146 -3.84 12.21 18.99
CA GLN A 146 -4.33 13.42 18.35
C GLN A 146 -4.50 13.18 16.85
N LEU A 147 -5.72 13.41 16.35
CA LEU A 147 -6.00 13.48 14.91
C LEU A 147 -5.51 14.83 14.37
N LEU A 148 -4.45 14.80 13.58
CA LEU A 148 -3.80 15.99 13.03
C LEU A 148 -4.58 16.56 11.84
N THR A 149 -5.37 15.72 11.17
CA THR A 149 -6.17 16.07 9.98
C THR A 149 -7.67 16.08 10.27
N ALA A 150 -8.08 16.25 11.54
CA ALA A 150 -9.50 16.22 11.93
C ALA A 150 -10.33 17.30 11.22
N ALA A 151 -9.70 18.43 10.87
CA ALA A 151 -10.31 19.56 10.17
C ALA A 151 -10.01 19.59 8.65
N LYS A 152 -9.44 18.51 8.09
CA LYS A 152 -9.11 18.43 6.66
C LYS A 152 -10.39 18.58 5.83
N SER A 153 -10.37 19.51 4.89
CA SER A 153 -11.45 19.66 3.91
C SER A 153 -11.24 18.65 2.77
N LEU A 154 -12.32 18.05 2.30
CA LEU A 154 -12.31 17.22 1.09
C LEU A 154 -12.39 18.12 -0.14
N ILE A 155 -11.57 19.16 -0.23
CA ILE A 155 -11.57 20.13 -1.34
C ILE A 155 -10.13 20.33 -1.77
N THR A 156 -9.87 20.28 -3.07
CA THR A 156 -8.52 20.46 -3.61
C THR A 156 -8.06 21.92 -3.61
N GLU A 157 -6.74 22.11 -3.61
CA GLU A 157 -6.15 23.39 -4.00
C GLU A 157 -6.67 23.75 -5.41
N ASP A 158 -7.06 25.01 -5.59
CA ASP A 158 -7.65 25.55 -6.83
C ASP A 158 -9.07 25.07 -7.21
N ALA A 159 -9.79 24.36 -6.34
CA ALA A 159 -11.12 23.86 -6.66
C ALA A 159 -12.12 24.99 -7.03
N GLU A 160 -12.01 26.16 -6.41
CA GLU A 160 -12.92 27.29 -6.61
C GLU A 160 -12.68 27.97 -7.96
N GLU A 161 -11.42 28.20 -8.29
CA GLU A 161 -10.95 28.71 -9.57
C GLU A 161 -11.42 27.80 -10.71
N LYS A 162 -11.17 26.48 -10.59
CA LYS A 162 -11.64 25.46 -11.55
C LYS A 162 -13.17 25.48 -11.69
N HIS A 163 -13.90 25.63 -10.59
CA HIS A 163 -15.35 25.71 -10.60
C HIS A 163 -15.86 26.95 -11.34
N LEU A 164 -15.27 28.12 -11.08
CA LEU A 164 -15.63 29.38 -11.74
C LEU A 164 -15.33 29.33 -13.24
N GLU A 165 -14.22 28.71 -13.65
CA GLU A 165 -13.88 28.51 -15.07
C GLU A 165 -14.85 27.57 -15.78
N PHE A 166 -15.22 26.45 -15.13
CA PHE A 166 -16.25 25.55 -15.63
C PHE A 166 -17.59 26.27 -15.82
N TYR A 167 -18.00 27.10 -14.86
CA TYR A 167 -19.26 27.85 -14.90
C TYR A 167 -19.34 28.90 -16.01
N LYS A 168 -18.20 29.44 -16.47
CA LYS A 168 -18.15 30.40 -17.59
C LYS A 168 -18.42 29.73 -18.94
N THR A 169 -18.15 28.44 -19.06
CA THR A 169 -18.12 27.71 -20.34
C THR A 169 -19.28 26.72 -20.51
N HIS A 170 -20.10 26.51 -19.47
CA HIS A 170 -21.19 25.53 -19.46
C HIS A 170 -22.56 26.18 -19.25
N GLU A 171 -23.56 25.68 -19.98
CA GLU A 171 -24.96 26.06 -19.81
C GLU A 171 -25.50 25.71 -18.42
N ASP A 172 -26.53 26.43 -17.96
CA ASP A 172 -27.08 26.30 -16.60
C ASP A 172 -27.48 24.86 -16.23
N ASN A 173 -27.95 24.08 -17.21
CA ASN A 173 -28.36 22.69 -17.01
C ASN A 173 -27.19 21.71 -16.75
N ASN A 174 -25.96 22.12 -17.07
CA ASN A 174 -24.74 21.33 -16.89
C ASN A 174 -23.87 21.84 -15.73
N LYS A 175 -24.36 22.84 -14.97
CA LYS A 175 -23.64 23.40 -13.83
C LYS A 175 -23.69 22.44 -12.65
N LEU A 176 -22.52 21.96 -12.26
CA LEU A 176 -22.35 21.00 -11.18
C LEU A 176 -22.23 21.73 -9.83
N PRO A 177 -22.74 21.14 -8.73
CA PRO A 177 -22.82 21.82 -7.42
C PRO A 177 -21.45 22.23 -6.85
N TRP A 178 -21.47 23.25 -5.98
CA TRP A 178 -20.31 23.72 -5.21
C TRP A 178 -20.58 23.64 -3.70
N PRO A 179 -19.59 23.22 -2.88
CA PRO A 179 -18.30 22.65 -3.27
C PRO A 179 -18.45 21.22 -3.77
N ARG A 180 -17.54 20.79 -4.66
CA ARG A 180 -17.40 19.37 -4.97
C ARG A 180 -16.41 18.73 -4.01
N PRO A 181 -16.76 17.59 -3.38
CA PRO A 181 -15.81 16.86 -2.59
C PRO A 181 -14.70 16.31 -3.50
N TYR A 182 -13.55 16.06 -2.89
CA TYR A 182 -12.42 15.43 -3.53
C TYR A 182 -12.80 14.01 -3.94
N ASP A 183 -12.85 13.79 -5.26
CA ASP A 183 -13.44 12.61 -5.87
C ASP A 183 -12.35 11.59 -6.22
N TYR A 184 -11.60 11.21 -5.19
CA TYR A 184 -10.48 10.28 -5.27
C TYR A 184 -10.63 9.21 -4.20
N PHE A 185 -10.35 7.98 -4.58
CA PHE A 185 -10.56 6.81 -3.76
C PHE A 185 -9.20 6.28 -3.33
N PHE A 186 -8.85 6.49 -2.07
CA PHE A 186 -7.58 6.02 -1.56
C PHE A 186 -7.57 4.49 -1.50
N GLY A 187 -6.56 3.87 -2.12
CA GLY A 187 -6.25 2.45 -1.97
C GLY A 187 -5.02 2.22 -1.11
N ALA A 188 -4.23 1.20 -1.44
CA ALA A 188 -3.00 0.88 -0.71
C ALA A 188 -2.06 2.09 -0.62
N LEU A 189 -1.48 2.31 0.57
CA LEU A 189 -0.62 3.45 0.84
C LEU A 189 0.83 2.98 1.02
N SER A 190 1.78 3.84 0.63
CA SER A 190 3.20 3.61 0.89
C SER A 190 3.90 4.93 1.19
N VAL A 191 4.68 4.98 2.27
CA VAL A 191 5.41 6.18 2.67
C VAL A 191 6.80 6.18 2.01
N SER A 192 7.27 7.35 1.57
CA SER A 192 8.61 7.51 1.03
C SER A 192 9.68 7.15 2.08
N PRO A 193 10.89 6.72 1.68
CA PRO A 193 11.91 6.28 2.63
C PRO A 193 12.27 7.32 3.70
N ASN A 194 12.26 8.61 3.37
CA ASN A 194 12.48 9.70 4.32
C ASN A 194 11.24 10.15 5.11
N GLY A 195 10.07 9.54 4.91
CA GLY A 195 8.84 9.90 5.62
C GLY A 195 8.19 11.22 5.20
N LYS A 196 8.62 11.84 4.09
CA LYS A 196 8.10 13.14 3.63
C LYS A 196 6.80 13.02 2.84
N TYR A 197 6.65 11.95 2.08
CA TYR A 197 5.53 11.76 1.17
C TYR A 197 4.80 10.45 1.45
N PHE A 198 3.52 10.40 1.10
CA PHE A 198 2.83 9.13 0.91
C PHE A 198 2.28 9.02 -0.50
N LEU A 199 2.42 7.83 -1.08
CA LEU A 199 1.88 7.42 -2.36
C LEU A 199 0.59 6.63 -2.12
N SER A 200 -0.42 6.86 -2.95
CA SER A 200 -1.68 6.12 -2.94
C SER A 200 -1.90 5.38 -4.26
N ASN A 201 -2.19 4.07 -4.19
CA ASN A 201 -2.69 3.25 -5.30
C ASN A 201 -4.20 3.38 -5.35
N GLY A 202 -4.68 4.57 -5.69
CA GLY A 202 -6.09 4.86 -5.69
C GLY A 202 -6.75 4.62 -7.04
N TRP A 203 -7.98 5.08 -7.13
CA TRP A 203 -8.75 5.09 -8.35
C TRP A 203 -9.67 6.31 -8.39
N VAL A 204 -10.24 6.56 -9.56
CA VAL A 204 -11.28 7.56 -9.80
C VAL A 204 -12.43 6.92 -10.59
N TRP A 205 -13.57 7.59 -10.66
CA TRP A 205 -14.71 7.08 -11.44
C TRP A 205 -14.34 6.74 -12.88
N GLY A 206 -15.02 5.73 -13.42
CA GLY A 206 -14.75 5.20 -14.77
C GLY A 206 -13.87 3.96 -14.78
N SER A 207 -13.53 3.40 -13.61
CA SER A 207 -12.58 2.27 -13.49
C SER A 207 -11.21 2.65 -14.04
N PHE A 208 -10.65 3.77 -13.53
CA PHE A 208 -9.28 4.16 -13.81
C PHE A 208 -8.45 4.08 -12.52
N GLY A 209 -7.30 3.41 -12.59
CA GLY A 209 -6.26 3.52 -11.57
C GLY A 209 -5.70 4.94 -11.58
N CYS A 210 -5.62 5.55 -10.41
CA CYS A 210 -5.12 6.92 -10.25
C CYS A 210 -4.08 6.93 -9.14
N TYR A 211 -2.85 7.31 -9.49
CA TYR A 211 -1.70 7.26 -8.61
C TYR A 211 -1.33 8.69 -8.22
N ASN A 212 -1.48 8.98 -6.94
CA ASN A 212 -1.22 10.32 -6.41
C ASN A 212 -0.22 10.24 -5.25
N VAL A 213 0.65 11.23 -5.20
CA VAL A 213 1.55 11.48 -4.08
C VAL A 213 1.09 12.71 -3.32
N TYR A 214 1.28 12.71 -2.01
CA TYR A 214 0.95 13.81 -1.12
C TYR A 214 2.15 14.07 -0.20
N ASP A 215 2.50 15.35 -0.02
CA ASP A 215 3.42 15.76 1.04
C ASP A 215 2.71 15.63 2.39
N ILE A 216 3.29 14.87 3.32
CA ILE A 216 2.66 14.55 4.61
C ILE A 216 2.45 15.81 5.45
N GLU A 217 3.44 16.70 5.49
CA GLU A 217 3.38 17.91 6.31
C GLU A 217 2.34 18.88 5.73
N ASP A 218 2.36 19.09 4.41
CA ASP A 218 1.33 19.87 3.72
C ASP A 218 -0.07 19.29 3.95
N PHE A 219 -0.18 17.95 3.89
CA PHE A 219 -1.45 17.26 4.13
C PHE A 219 -1.97 17.49 5.55
N ILE A 220 -1.09 17.61 6.55
CA ILE A 220 -1.45 17.91 7.95
C ILE A 220 -1.82 19.39 8.12
N GLN A 221 -0.98 20.31 7.64
CA GLN A 221 -1.09 21.73 7.98
C GLN A 221 -2.15 22.46 7.17
N ASN A 222 -2.35 22.09 5.90
CA ASN A 222 -3.27 22.77 5.01
C ASN A 222 -4.65 22.10 5.02
N SER A 223 -5.71 22.91 5.08
CA SER A 223 -7.08 22.38 5.08
C SER A 223 -7.48 21.80 3.72
N ARG A 224 -6.97 22.36 2.61
CA ARG A 224 -7.22 21.85 1.26
C ARG A 224 -6.26 20.71 0.91
N ILE A 225 -6.69 19.85 -0.02
CA ILE A 225 -5.91 18.72 -0.52
C ILE A 225 -5.05 19.19 -1.67
N LYS A 226 -3.75 18.98 -1.54
CA LYS A 226 -2.78 19.20 -2.59
C LYS A 226 -2.20 17.86 -3.01
N GLU A 227 -2.60 17.40 -4.19
CA GLU A 227 -2.10 16.17 -4.79
C GLU A 227 -0.98 16.47 -5.78
N ILE A 228 0.00 15.59 -5.84
CA ILE A 228 0.96 15.50 -6.94
C ILE A 228 0.49 14.34 -7.80
N HIS A 229 -0.13 14.67 -8.92
CA HIS A 229 -0.64 13.68 -9.86
C HIS A 229 0.52 12.95 -10.54
N VAL A 230 0.58 11.61 -10.38
CA VAL A 230 1.64 10.78 -10.97
C VAL A 230 1.18 10.20 -12.29
N ALA A 231 0.09 9.43 -12.29
CA ALA A 231 -0.42 8.76 -13.46
C ALA A 231 -1.90 8.42 -13.31
N VAL A 232 -2.60 8.39 -14.44
CA VAL A 232 -3.92 7.76 -14.59
C VAL A 232 -3.77 6.70 -15.67
N MET A 233 -4.26 5.50 -15.39
CA MET A 233 -4.15 4.32 -16.24
C MET A 233 -5.42 3.49 -16.14
N ASP A 234 -5.63 2.56 -17.06
CA ASP A 234 -6.74 1.62 -16.95
C ASP A 234 -6.68 0.85 -15.62
N HIS A 235 -7.85 0.64 -15.02
CA HIS A 235 -7.92 -0.06 -13.73
C HIS A 235 -7.44 -1.50 -13.87
N SER A 236 -6.27 -1.72 -13.29
CA SER A 236 -5.62 -3.00 -13.14
C SER A 236 -4.89 -2.99 -11.80
N TYR A 237 -4.66 -4.17 -11.21
CA TYR A 237 -3.98 -4.31 -9.93
C TYR A 237 -2.47 -4.07 -10.06
N ARG A 238 -2.07 -2.86 -10.47
CA ARG A 238 -0.68 -2.51 -10.77
C ARG A 238 0.14 -2.44 -9.49
N ALA A 239 1.35 -2.99 -9.57
CA ALA A 239 2.33 -2.83 -8.53
C ALA A 239 2.88 -1.39 -8.54
N MET A 240 3.11 -0.84 -7.36
CA MET A 240 3.80 0.43 -7.18
C MET A 240 4.77 0.38 -6.00
N CYS A 241 5.85 1.15 -6.06
CA CYS A 241 6.74 1.34 -4.91
C CYS A 241 7.56 2.61 -5.02
N TRP A 242 8.09 3.07 -3.88
CA TRP A 242 9.17 4.06 -3.85
C TRP A 242 10.50 3.41 -4.26
N VAL A 243 11.22 4.08 -5.15
CA VAL A 243 12.61 3.74 -5.51
C VAL A 243 13.58 4.51 -4.61
N ASP A 244 13.24 5.76 -4.32
CA ASP A 244 13.97 6.62 -3.40
C ASP A 244 12.98 7.64 -2.79
N ASP A 245 13.49 8.71 -2.20
CA ASP A 245 12.70 9.77 -1.56
C ASP A 245 11.77 10.55 -2.48
N GLN A 246 12.02 10.52 -3.79
CA GLN A 246 11.32 11.35 -4.78
C GLN A 246 10.89 10.63 -6.06
N THR A 247 11.25 9.35 -6.19
CA THR A 247 10.95 8.55 -7.37
C THR A 247 10.01 7.42 -7.01
N VAL A 248 8.90 7.32 -7.74
CA VAL A 248 7.96 6.20 -7.66
C VAL A 248 8.03 5.36 -8.93
N ALA A 249 7.90 4.05 -8.76
CA ALA A 249 7.84 3.07 -9.84
C ALA A 249 6.44 2.47 -9.94
N ILE A 250 5.89 2.37 -11.16
CA ILE A 250 4.57 1.78 -11.43
C ILE A 250 4.68 0.76 -12.57
N THR A 251 4.08 -0.41 -12.43
CA THR A 251 4.06 -1.44 -13.49
C THR A 251 2.98 -1.16 -14.52
N CYS A 252 3.30 -1.24 -15.81
CA CYS A 252 2.41 -0.96 -16.93
C CYS A 252 2.41 -2.12 -17.94
N HIS A 253 1.29 -2.31 -18.65
CA HIS A 253 1.20 -3.18 -19.81
C HIS A 253 0.92 -2.32 -21.05
N CYS A 254 1.95 -2.07 -21.85
CA CYS A 254 1.91 -1.06 -22.92
C CYS A 254 0.92 -1.41 -24.03
N PHE A 255 0.70 -2.70 -24.30
CA PHE A 255 -0.22 -3.14 -25.35
C PHE A 255 -1.67 -2.78 -25.07
N THR A 256 -2.10 -2.73 -23.80
CA THR A 256 -3.49 -2.37 -23.44
C THR A 256 -3.69 -0.86 -23.30
N GLU A 257 -2.66 -0.10 -22.97
CA GLU A 257 -2.78 1.32 -22.61
C GLU A 257 -2.69 2.27 -23.83
N GLU A 258 -2.10 1.85 -24.96
CA GLU A 258 -1.95 2.69 -26.15
C GLU A 258 -2.98 2.41 -27.26
N SER A 259 -4.00 1.58 -27.03
CA SER A 259 -4.98 1.23 -28.07
C SER A 259 -5.86 2.38 -28.56
N GLU A 260 -5.76 3.57 -27.95
CA GLU A 260 -6.54 4.77 -28.30
C GLU A 260 -5.78 5.86 -29.09
N LYS A 261 -4.48 5.69 -29.38
CA LYS A 261 -3.74 6.65 -30.23
C LYS A 261 -4.01 6.41 -31.73
N ASP A 262 -3.97 7.51 -32.52
CA ASP A 262 -4.09 7.51 -33.98
C ASP A 262 -3.16 6.43 -34.61
N GLU A 263 -3.67 5.71 -35.61
CA GLU A 263 -3.01 4.52 -36.18
C GLU A 263 -1.57 4.74 -36.68
N GLU A 264 -1.19 6.00 -36.94
CA GLU A 264 0.13 6.37 -37.47
C GLU A 264 1.26 6.31 -36.42
N ASP A 265 0.96 6.34 -35.12
CA ASP A 265 1.94 6.34 -34.02
C ASP A 265 1.99 5.02 -33.22
N LYS A 266 1.29 3.97 -33.67
CA LYS A 266 1.29 2.66 -32.99
C LYS A 266 2.67 2.02 -33.07
N ILE A 267 3.49 2.22 -32.03
CA ILE A 267 4.57 1.28 -31.71
C ILE A 267 3.87 -0.04 -31.36
N ALA A 268 3.95 -1.02 -32.25
CA ALA A 268 3.41 -2.35 -32.01
C ALA A 268 4.22 -3.03 -30.91
N TYR A 269 3.84 -2.82 -29.65
CA TYR A 269 4.41 -3.57 -28.54
C TYR A 269 4.03 -5.04 -28.66
N GLU A 270 4.98 -5.91 -28.37
CA GLU A 270 4.71 -7.34 -28.23
C GLU A 270 3.74 -7.56 -27.06
N LYS A 271 2.87 -8.57 -27.16
CA LYS A 271 1.84 -8.85 -26.13
C LYS A 271 2.42 -9.20 -24.75
N ASP A 272 3.70 -9.55 -24.70
CA ASP A 272 4.45 -9.89 -23.51
C ASP A 272 5.47 -8.81 -23.12
N TYR A 273 5.32 -7.60 -23.66
CA TYR A 273 6.08 -6.42 -23.27
C TYR A 273 5.37 -5.65 -22.16
N TYR A 274 6.05 -5.57 -21.01
CA TYR A 274 5.63 -4.82 -19.84
C TYR A 274 6.65 -3.74 -19.52
N GLU A 275 6.26 -2.73 -18.74
CA GLU A 275 7.16 -1.67 -18.29
C GLU A 275 7.10 -1.47 -16.78
N ILE A 276 8.24 -1.10 -16.21
CA ILE A 276 8.29 -0.37 -14.94
C ILE A 276 8.57 1.09 -15.30
N GLN A 277 7.59 1.96 -15.06
CA GLN A 277 7.68 3.39 -15.33
C GLN A 277 8.11 4.13 -14.06
N LEU A 278 9.17 4.93 -14.17
CA LEU A 278 9.69 5.75 -13.07
C LEU A 278 9.19 7.19 -13.23
N PHE A 279 8.59 7.71 -12.17
CA PHE A 279 8.13 9.08 -12.10
C PHE A 279 8.91 9.80 -11.00
N GLU A 280 9.59 10.87 -11.36
CA GLU A 280 10.33 11.73 -10.45
C GLU A 280 9.49 12.94 -10.10
N MET A 281 9.40 13.25 -8.81
CA MET A 281 8.67 14.40 -8.31
C MET A 281 9.54 15.65 -8.43
N ALA A 282 9.02 16.68 -9.10
CA ALA A 282 9.67 17.97 -9.29
C ALA A 282 8.74 19.09 -8.83
N GLY A 283 8.84 19.47 -7.56
CA GLY A 283 7.95 20.46 -6.96
C GLY A 283 6.53 19.91 -6.77
N ASN A 284 5.55 20.48 -7.46
CA ASN A 284 4.14 20.06 -7.39
C ASN A 284 3.72 19.14 -8.56
N GLU A 285 4.67 18.67 -9.36
CA GLU A 285 4.40 17.80 -10.51
C GLU A 285 5.24 16.53 -10.40
N ALA A 286 4.74 15.43 -10.98
CA ALA A 286 5.52 14.24 -11.24
C ALA A 286 5.79 14.14 -12.74
N LYS A 287 7.02 13.75 -13.11
CA LYS A 287 7.44 13.60 -14.51
C LYS A 287 7.95 12.19 -14.73
N LEU A 288 7.46 11.55 -15.80
CA LEU A 288 8.01 10.28 -16.26
C LEU A 288 9.48 10.47 -16.63
N SER A 289 10.39 9.91 -15.85
CA SER A 289 11.84 10.05 -16.00
C SER A 289 12.44 8.88 -16.77
N LYS A 290 11.88 7.67 -16.62
CA LYS A 290 12.40 6.45 -17.27
C LYS A 290 11.32 5.41 -17.50
N ARG A 291 11.44 4.67 -18.61
CA ARG A 291 10.72 3.42 -18.87
C ARG A 291 11.70 2.26 -18.84
N ILE A 292 11.39 1.21 -18.08
CA ILE A 292 12.20 0.00 -17.98
C ILE A 292 11.39 -1.14 -18.59
N GLY A 293 11.76 -1.57 -19.79
CA GLY A 293 11.11 -2.69 -20.47
C GLY A 293 11.40 -4.03 -19.78
N VAL A 294 10.36 -4.83 -19.60
CA VAL A 294 10.39 -6.18 -19.03
C VAL A 294 9.67 -7.12 -20.00
N HIS A 295 10.41 -8.08 -20.57
CA HIS A 295 9.89 -8.98 -21.59
C HIS A 295 9.57 -10.37 -21.02
N GLY A 296 8.47 -10.97 -21.48
CA GLY A 296 8.12 -12.36 -21.22
C GLY A 296 7.65 -12.65 -19.79
N ILE A 297 7.45 -11.63 -18.95
CA ILE A 297 6.98 -11.76 -17.57
C ILE A 297 5.88 -10.73 -17.29
N ASN A 298 4.69 -11.22 -16.99
CA ASN A 298 3.57 -10.37 -16.61
C ASN A 298 3.73 -9.83 -15.18
N ILE A 299 4.07 -8.54 -15.06
CA ILE A 299 4.30 -7.86 -13.78
C ILE A 299 3.11 -7.01 -13.30
N VAL A 300 2.01 -6.94 -14.06
CA VAL A 300 0.91 -5.97 -13.84
C VAL A 300 -0.12 -6.39 -12.79
N ALA A 301 -0.04 -7.63 -12.28
CA ALA A 301 -0.86 -8.14 -11.18
C ALA A 301 0.01 -8.69 -10.04
N ALA A 302 1.24 -8.20 -9.93
CA ALA A 302 2.20 -8.60 -8.92
C ALA A 302 2.36 -7.54 -7.85
N GLU A 303 2.98 -7.90 -6.74
CA GLU A 303 3.57 -6.95 -5.80
C GLU A 303 4.97 -6.58 -6.27
N MET A 304 5.38 -5.34 -6.01
CA MET A 304 6.70 -4.83 -6.37
C MET A 304 7.25 -3.98 -5.23
N ARG A 305 8.52 -4.17 -4.90
CA ARG A 305 9.28 -3.32 -3.98
C ARG A 305 10.68 -3.08 -4.54
N TYR A 306 11.23 -1.89 -4.31
CA TYR A 306 12.62 -1.62 -4.67
C TYR A 306 13.54 -1.92 -3.49
N ASN A 307 14.60 -2.69 -3.73
CA ASN A 307 15.63 -2.96 -2.74
C ASN A 307 16.86 -2.10 -3.05
N ASN A 308 17.09 -1.07 -2.23
CA ASN A 308 18.21 -0.13 -2.35
C ASN A 308 19.58 -0.81 -2.26
N HIS A 309 19.72 -1.85 -1.44
CA HIS A 309 20.98 -2.59 -1.30
C HIS A 309 21.31 -3.40 -2.56
N LEU A 310 20.29 -3.91 -3.25
CA LEU A 310 20.44 -4.67 -4.49
C LEU A 310 20.48 -3.78 -5.74
N GLY A 311 19.92 -2.57 -5.67
CA GLY A 311 19.69 -1.74 -6.84
C GLY A 311 18.73 -2.42 -7.84
N ALA A 312 17.71 -3.11 -7.34
CA ALA A 312 16.82 -3.96 -8.13
C ALA A 312 15.40 -4.00 -7.56
N PHE A 313 14.43 -4.31 -8.41
CA PHE A 313 13.04 -4.56 -8.04
C PHE A 313 12.87 -6.02 -7.62
N VAL A 314 12.22 -6.23 -6.48
CA VAL A 314 11.68 -7.51 -6.04
C VAL A 314 10.22 -7.53 -6.44
N VAL A 315 9.88 -8.38 -7.40
CA VAL A 315 8.50 -8.55 -7.92
C VAL A 315 8.03 -9.95 -7.53
N TYR A 316 6.83 -10.07 -6.97
CA TYR A 316 6.33 -11.37 -6.55
C TYR A 316 4.81 -11.50 -6.67
N SER A 317 4.35 -12.72 -6.94
CA SER A 317 2.93 -13.08 -6.91
C SER A 317 2.80 -14.60 -6.81
N ALA A 318 1.58 -15.10 -6.58
CA ALA A 318 1.31 -16.52 -6.60
C ALA A 318 1.67 -17.17 -7.95
N GLU A 319 1.48 -16.45 -9.06
CA GLU A 319 1.76 -16.96 -10.41
C GLU A 319 3.24 -16.86 -10.79
N LEU A 320 3.92 -15.79 -10.36
CA LEU A 320 5.31 -15.51 -10.73
C LEU A 320 6.33 -16.22 -9.84
N GLY A 321 5.95 -16.55 -8.60
CA GLY A 321 6.91 -16.77 -7.52
C GLY A 321 7.64 -15.47 -7.19
N VAL A 322 8.95 -15.53 -6.97
CA VAL A 322 9.80 -14.35 -6.76
C VAL A 322 10.65 -14.07 -8.00
N VAL A 323 10.67 -12.82 -8.45
CA VAL A 323 11.45 -12.33 -9.58
C VAL A 323 12.27 -11.11 -9.12
N ILE A 324 13.56 -11.10 -9.45
CA ILE A 324 14.44 -9.95 -9.23
C ILE A 324 14.76 -9.31 -10.57
N ILE A 325 14.39 -8.05 -10.74
CA ILE A 325 14.52 -7.30 -11.99
C ILE A 325 15.48 -6.14 -11.78
N SER A 326 16.53 -6.05 -12.59
CA SER A 326 17.46 -4.91 -12.57
C SER A 326 16.79 -3.60 -13.00
N THR A 327 17.41 -2.45 -12.69
CA THR A 327 16.98 -1.13 -13.18
C THR A 327 17.13 -0.93 -14.69
N SER A 328 17.69 -1.92 -15.38
CA SER A 328 17.77 -2.04 -16.84
C SER A 328 16.75 -3.01 -17.44
N GLY A 329 15.91 -3.66 -16.63
CA GLY A 329 14.84 -4.56 -17.10
C GLY A 329 15.25 -6.03 -17.26
N HIS A 330 16.53 -6.35 -17.07
CA HIS A 330 17.01 -7.74 -17.06
C HIS A 330 16.54 -8.47 -15.81
N VAL A 331 16.00 -9.67 -15.99
CA VAL A 331 15.68 -10.62 -14.93
C VAL A 331 16.98 -11.21 -14.39
N LEU A 332 17.33 -10.86 -13.15
CA LEU A 332 18.53 -11.32 -12.46
C LEU A 332 18.32 -12.69 -11.79
N LEU A 333 17.08 -12.96 -11.37
CA LEU A 333 16.67 -14.19 -10.74
C LEU A 333 15.15 -14.37 -10.93
N GLN A 334 14.70 -15.60 -11.17
CA GLN A 334 13.30 -15.99 -11.07
C GLN A 334 13.21 -17.35 -10.41
N ASP A 335 12.42 -17.46 -9.34
CA ASP A 335 12.11 -18.73 -8.68
C ASP A 335 10.60 -18.87 -8.49
N LYS A 336 9.98 -19.66 -9.37
CA LYS A 336 8.54 -19.94 -9.35
C LYS A 336 8.12 -20.86 -8.21
N SER A 337 9.06 -21.58 -7.60
CA SER A 337 8.74 -22.48 -6.48
C SER A 337 8.55 -21.74 -5.16
N ILE A 338 9.09 -20.52 -5.08
CA ILE A 338 8.99 -19.66 -3.90
C ILE A 338 7.85 -18.67 -4.13
N GLN A 339 6.70 -18.97 -3.53
CA GLN A 339 5.55 -18.07 -3.43
C GLN A 339 5.54 -17.47 -2.04
N ILE A 340 5.64 -16.14 -1.94
CA ILE A 340 5.71 -15.40 -0.66
C ILE A 340 4.46 -14.54 -0.51
N ASP A 341 4.08 -14.28 0.74
CA ASP A 341 2.95 -13.41 1.07
C ASP A 341 3.42 -11.95 1.22
N HIS A 342 4.65 -11.76 1.71
CA HIS A 342 5.17 -10.44 2.02
C HIS A 342 6.68 -10.36 1.82
N TYR A 343 7.14 -9.18 1.39
CA TYR A 343 8.55 -8.81 1.35
C TYR A 343 8.75 -7.47 2.05
N ASP A 344 9.62 -7.45 3.05
CA ASP A 344 9.96 -6.24 3.79
C ASP A 344 11.27 -5.63 3.28
N VAL A 345 11.21 -4.37 2.84
CA VAL A 345 12.35 -3.67 2.25
C VAL A 345 13.43 -3.38 3.29
N ALA A 346 13.04 -3.05 4.53
CA ALA A 346 13.97 -2.65 5.57
C ALA A 346 14.87 -3.80 6.02
N THR A 347 14.31 -5.00 6.16
CA THR A 347 15.06 -6.20 6.56
C THR A 347 15.57 -7.03 5.38
N GLY A 348 15.00 -6.84 4.19
CA GLY A 348 15.26 -7.66 3.02
C GLY A 348 14.76 -9.10 3.16
N LEU A 349 13.85 -9.36 4.09
CA LEU A 349 13.27 -10.67 4.37
C LEU A 349 12.00 -10.89 3.56
N MET A 350 11.79 -12.13 3.16
CA MET A 350 10.54 -12.60 2.54
C MET A 350 9.85 -13.56 3.48
N LEU A 351 8.52 -13.47 3.57
CA LEU A 351 7.70 -14.28 4.46
C LEU A 351 6.68 -15.07 3.63
N LYS A 352 6.57 -16.37 3.95
CA LYS A 352 5.49 -17.24 3.49
C LYS A 352 4.85 -17.92 4.68
N THR A 353 3.53 -17.98 4.67
CA THR A 353 2.70 -18.69 5.64
C THR A 353 1.75 -19.65 4.92
N ASN A 354 1.50 -20.82 5.50
CA ASN A 354 0.54 -21.80 4.98
C ASN A 354 -0.06 -22.60 6.13
N GLY A 355 -1.29 -22.28 6.52
CA GLY A 355 -1.90 -22.84 7.73
C GLY A 355 -1.08 -22.44 8.96
N LYS A 356 -0.31 -23.38 9.51
CA LYS A 356 0.59 -23.16 10.65
C LYS A 356 2.07 -23.17 10.25
N GLU A 357 2.39 -23.42 9.00
CA GLU A 357 3.76 -23.39 8.51
C GLU A 357 4.20 -21.96 8.25
N VAL A 358 5.43 -21.65 8.66
CA VAL A 358 6.08 -20.36 8.46
C VAL A 358 7.43 -20.61 7.83
N GLN A 359 7.72 -19.88 6.75
CA GLN A 359 9.01 -19.88 6.07
C GLN A 359 9.49 -18.45 5.92
N VAL A 360 10.76 -18.21 6.27
CA VAL A 360 11.44 -16.93 6.06
C VAL A 360 12.59 -17.16 5.09
N PHE A 361 12.66 -16.30 4.08
CA PHE A 361 13.73 -16.33 3.09
C PHE A 361 14.51 -15.02 3.09
N GLN A 362 15.74 -15.11 2.59
CA GLN A 362 16.60 -13.98 2.38
C GLN A 362 17.36 -14.12 1.06
N LEU A 363 17.52 -13.00 0.34
CA LEU A 363 18.38 -12.93 -0.83
C LEU A 363 19.86 -12.94 -0.42
N GLY A 364 20.67 -13.77 -1.07
CA GLY A 364 22.12 -13.80 -0.87
C GLY A 364 22.91 -14.31 -2.08
#